data_AF-A0A2G5TBB4-F1
#
_entry.id   AF-A0A2G5TBB4-F1
#
_cell.length_a   1.000
_cell.length_b   1.000
_cell.length_c   1.000
_cell.angle_alpha   90.00
_cell.angle_beta   90.00
_cell.angle_gamma   90.00
#
_symmetry.space_group_name_H-M   'P 1'
#
loop_
_entity.id
_entity.type
_entity.pdbx_description
1 polymer ?
#
loop_
_entity_poly.entity_id
_entity_poly.type
_entity_poly.pdbx_seq_one_letter_code
_entity_poly.pdbx_strand_id
1 'polypeptide(L)'
;MVVFSALGIFLASLEAIFHPNLHFYNNGFAFFSLKAPFGLSHGCMMVILPVYAGVYSLTISMLAVQFVYRYCALFSLSYLSFFRGWKSVSWIAYLMFFGIMWWIGAYYLLNMDDISANYFKNEMILRYEVLPTEIPMMTFLAFDPNDGSVRWWDVLYTIQISSIMGTQYITMIYFGWNMHSKMEQKIAGLSVALKRHHRQLFRSLVFQITCPTIFLFSPLVLIIYIPYFELELSFPAGAAITAFNVYPAMDSIIVLMDCGMLCFSKYRSVPETKQVTAVPKLNKFN
;
A
#
# COMPACT_ATOMS: atom_id res chain seq x y z
N MET A 1 -9.63 8.60 -5.12
CA MET A 1 -10.26 7.28 -5.31
C MET A 1 -9.89 6.70 -6.67
N VAL A 2 -10.30 7.27 -7.81
CA VAL A 2 -9.95 6.73 -9.16
C VAL A 2 -8.44 6.51 -9.35
N VAL A 3 -7.60 7.51 -9.05
CA VAL A 3 -6.14 7.40 -9.19
C VAL A 3 -5.55 6.29 -8.32
N PHE A 4 -6.09 6.08 -7.12
CA PHE A 4 -5.61 5.04 -6.22
C PHE A 4 -5.99 3.64 -6.71
N SER A 5 -7.24 3.46 -7.16
CA SER A 5 -7.66 2.20 -7.80
C SER A 5 -6.87 1.92 -9.07
N ALA A 6 -6.56 2.94 -9.88
CA ALA A 6 -5.73 2.80 -11.07
C ALA A 6 -4.30 2.37 -10.73
N LEU A 7 -3.68 2.95 -9.68
CA LEU A 7 -2.36 2.51 -9.18
C LEU A 7 -2.40 1.07 -8.67
N GLY A 8 -3.46 0.67 -7.95
CA GLY A 8 -3.62 -0.71 -7.50
C GLY A 8 -3.77 -1.71 -8.65
N ILE A 9 -4.56 -1.38 -9.67
CA ILE A 9 -4.69 -2.20 -10.89
C ILE A 9 -3.37 -2.27 -11.64
N PHE A 10 -2.62 -1.17 -11.70
CA PHE A 10 -1.32 -1.13 -12.34
C PHE A 10 -0.30 -2.01 -11.59
N LEU A 11 -0.25 -1.92 -10.26
CA LEU A 11 0.59 -2.78 -9.42
C LEU A 11 0.26 -4.26 -9.61
N ALA A 12 -1.03 -4.63 -9.57
CA ALA A 12 -1.48 -6.01 -9.79
C ALA A 12 -1.15 -6.49 -11.22
N SER A 13 -1.26 -5.62 -12.23
CA SER A 13 -0.85 -5.93 -13.60
C SER A 13 0.65 -6.19 -13.71
N LEU A 14 1.49 -5.38 -13.06
CA LEU A 14 2.94 -5.60 -13.03
C LEU A 14 3.29 -6.94 -12.40
N GLU A 15 2.61 -7.30 -11.31
CA GLU A 15 2.83 -8.60 -10.67
C GLU A 15 2.41 -9.76 -11.57
N ALA A 16 1.25 -9.65 -12.22
CA ALA A 16 0.75 -10.68 -13.13
C ALA A 16 1.64 -10.87 -14.36
N ILE A 17 2.34 -9.82 -14.81
CA ILE A 17 3.22 -9.87 -15.98
C ILE A 17 4.63 -10.34 -15.61
N PHE A 18 5.22 -9.74 -14.56
CA PHE A 18 6.64 -9.90 -14.26
C PHE A 18 6.92 -10.91 -13.14
N HIS A 19 5.89 -11.37 -12.43
CA HIS A 19 5.99 -12.35 -11.34
C HIS A 19 7.17 -12.10 -10.39
N PRO A 20 7.24 -10.92 -9.74
CA PRO A 20 8.23 -10.66 -8.71
C PRO A 20 8.05 -11.66 -7.56
N ASN A 21 9.12 -12.35 -7.20
CA ASN A 21 9.18 -13.30 -6.10
C ASN A 21 10.12 -12.77 -5.04
N LEU A 22 9.77 -13.03 -3.79
CA LEU A 22 10.60 -12.73 -2.62
C LEU A 22 10.81 -14.02 -1.85
N HIS A 23 12.06 -14.34 -1.53
CA HIS A 23 12.44 -15.53 -0.77
C HIS A 23 13.35 -15.15 0.38
N PHE A 24 13.00 -15.55 1.60
CA PHE A 24 13.87 -15.36 2.77
C PHE A 24 14.84 -16.52 2.88
N TYR A 25 16.10 -16.20 3.20
CA TYR A 25 17.13 -17.17 3.52
C TYR A 25 18.07 -16.64 4.60
N ASN A 26 17.89 -17.16 5.80
CA ASN A 26 18.49 -16.75 7.07
C ASN A 26 18.59 -15.21 7.23
N ASN A 27 19.78 -14.65 7.04
CA ASN A 27 20.12 -13.26 7.33
C ASN A 27 19.82 -12.30 6.16
N GLY A 28 19.08 -12.77 5.16
CA GLY A 28 18.83 -12.03 3.92
C GLY A 28 17.57 -12.45 3.19
N PHE A 29 17.28 -11.71 2.12
CA PHE A 29 16.24 -12.08 1.17
C PHE A 29 16.70 -11.89 -0.28
N ALA A 30 16.15 -12.71 -1.16
CA ALA A 30 16.30 -12.59 -2.60
C ALA A 30 14.99 -12.08 -3.22
N PHE A 31 15.08 -11.02 -4.02
CA PHE A 31 14.00 -10.46 -4.80
C PHE A 31 14.28 -10.67 -6.29
N PHE A 32 13.49 -11.54 -6.95
CA PHE A 32 13.83 -12.04 -8.27
C PHE A 32 12.60 -12.32 -9.13
N SER A 33 12.82 -12.58 -10.42
CA SER A 33 11.80 -13.14 -11.30
C SER A 33 12.35 -14.36 -12.03
N LEU A 34 11.58 -15.45 -12.03
CA LEU A 34 11.96 -16.72 -12.67
C LEU A 34 11.79 -16.70 -14.19
N LYS A 35 10.97 -15.78 -14.72
CA LYS A 35 10.67 -15.71 -16.15
C LYS A 35 10.79 -14.27 -16.62
N ALA A 36 11.52 -14.07 -17.70
CA ALA A 36 11.50 -12.81 -18.43
C ALA A 36 10.33 -12.84 -19.42
N PRO A 37 9.19 -12.16 -19.15
CA PRO A 37 8.10 -12.11 -20.10
C PRO A 37 8.56 -11.42 -21.39
N PHE A 38 7.96 -11.79 -22.52
CA PHE A 38 8.21 -11.18 -23.84
C PHE A 38 9.66 -11.26 -24.36
N GLY A 39 10.49 -12.16 -23.83
CA GLY A 39 11.89 -12.27 -24.25
C GLY A 39 12.75 -11.06 -23.85
N LEU A 40 12.35 -10.34 -22.79
CA LEU A 40 13.10 -9.22 -22.25
C LEU A 40 14.50 -9.65 -21.81
N SER A 41 15.48 -8.76 -21.99
CA SER A 41 16.85 -9.02 -21.54
C SER A 41 16.95 -9.01 -20.02
N HIS A 42 17.99 -9.66 -19.50
CA HIS A 42 18.30 -9.67 -18.06
C HIS A 42 18.43 -8.24 -17.49
N GLY A 43 19.14 -7.35 -18.19
CA GLY A 43 19.27 -5.94 -17.78
C GLY A 43 17.93 -5.19 -17.73
N CYS A 44 17.01 -5.45 -18.67
CA CYS A 44 15.67 -4.85 -18.61
C CYS A 44 14.90 -5.33 -17.38
N MET A 45 14.98 -6.62 -17.04
CA MET A 45 14.31 -7.17 -15.86
C MET A 45 14.89 -6.62 -14.55
N MET A 46 16.20 -6.40 -14.50
CA MET A 46 16.87 -5.73 -13.38
C MET A 46 16.43 -4.27 -13.19
N VAL A 47 15.91 -3.60 -14.22
CA VAL A 47 15.30 -2.26 -14.07
C VAL A 47 13.83 -2.38 -13.64
N ILE A 48 13.09 -3.34 -14.20
CA ILE A 48 11.64 -3.51 -13.96
C ILE A 48 11.34 -3.95 -12.52
N LEU A 49 12.14 -4.83 -11.93
CA LEU A 49 11.95 -5.31 -10.56
C LEU A 49 11.94 -4.14 -9.55
N PRO A 50 12.92 -3.22 -9.53
CA PRO A 50 12.87 -2.00 -8.73
C PRO A 50 11.70 -1.07 -9.06
N VAL A 51 11.26 -1.00 -10.33
CA VAL A 51 10.11 -0.17 -10.71
C VAL A 51 8.86 -0.66 -9.99
N TYR A 52 8.67 -1.98 -9.83
CA TYR A 52 7.60 -2.53 -9.02
C TYR A 52 7.64 -2.00 -7.57
N ALA A 53 8.81 -2.00 -6.93
CA ALA A 53 8.99 -1.41 -5.60
C ALA A 53 8.68 0.10 -5.57
N GLY A 54 9.05 0.85 -6.62
CA GLY A 54 8.71 2.26 -6.78
C GLY A 54 7.20 2.50 -6.91
N VAL A 55 6.48 1.66 -7.68
CA VAL A 55 5.02 1.72 -7.83
C VAL A 55 4.31 1.37 -6.51
N TYR A 56 4.88 0.44 -5.76
CA TYR A 56 4.40 0.14 -4.41
C TYR A 56 4.56 1.35 -3.46
N SER A 57 5.71 2.04 -3.50
CA SER A 57 5.93 3.31 -2.79
C SER A 57 4.91 4.40 -3.19
N LEU A 58 4.62 4.54 -4.48
CA LEU A 58 3.59 5.45 -4.99
C LEU A 58 2.21 5.14 -4.38
N THR A 59 1.89 3.86 -4.25
CA THR A 59 0.61 3.39 -3.69
C THR A 59 0.49 3.77 -2.22
N ILE A 60 1.52 3.52 -1.41
CA ILE A 60 1.54 3.91 0.02
C ILE A 60 1.47 5.44 0.16
N SER A 61 2.23 6.17 -0.66
CA SER A 61 2.22 7.63 -0.63
C SER A 61 0.86 8.19 -1.01
N MET A 62 0.15 7.55 -1.94
CA MET A 62 -1.21 7.93 -2.33
C MET A 62 -2.20 7.72 -1.20
N LEU A 63 -2.02 6.69 -0.37
CA LEU A 63 -2.84 6.50 0.84
C LEU A 63 -2.65 7.63 1.83
N ALA A 64 -1.41 8.03 2.11
CA ALA A 64 -1.14 9.16 2.98
C ALA A 64 -1.84 10.44 2.45
N VAL A 65 -1.73 10.71 1.14
CA VAL A 65 -2.41 11.83 0.48
C VAL A 65 -3.95 11.73 0.61
N GLN A 66 -4.53 10.53 0.56
CA GLN A 66 -5.97 10.36 0.79
C GLN A 66 -6.38 10.77 2.21
N PHE A 67 -5.59 10.44 3.23
CA PHE A 67 -5.86 10.87 4.61
C PHE A 67 -5.79 12.38 4.76
N VAL A 68 -4.78 13.02 4.14
CA VAL A 68 -4.67 14.49 4.08
C VAL A 68 -5.89 15.09 3.39
N TYR A 69 -6.27 14.55 2.23
CA TYR A 69 -7.42 15.01 1.44
C TYR A 69 -8.72 14.93 2.25
N ARG A 70 -8.99 13.79 2.91
CA ARG A 70 -10.18 13.58 3.74
C ARG A 70 -10.25 14.60 4.87
N TYR A 71 -9.13 14.84 5.56
CA TYR A 71 -9.05 15.85 6.61
C TYR A 71 -9.35 17.26 6.06
N CYS A 72 -8.72 17.64 4.94
CA CYS A 72 -8.98 18.94 4.30
C CYS A 72 -10.43 19.10 3.87
N ALA A 73 -11.05 18.05 3.31
CA ALA A 73 -12.44 18.07 2.88
C ALA A 73 -13.45 18.26 4.03
N LEU A 74 -13.16 17.72 5.22
CA LEU A 74 -14.07 17.80 6.37
C LEU A 74 -13.92 19.10 7.18
N PHE A 75 -12.72 19.67 7.25
CA PHE A 75 -12.44 20.77 8.18
C PHE A 75 -11.94 22.05 7.53
N SER A 76 -11.37 21.99 6.32
CA SER A 76 -10.64 23.14 5.77
C SER A 76 -10.83 23.25 4.25
N LEU A 77 -12.02 23.70 3.82
CA LEU A 77 -12.38 23.84 2.40
C LEU A 77 -11.39 24.72 1.60
N SER A 78 -10.73 25.69 2.24
CA SER A 78 -9.71 26.55 1.60
C SER A 78 -8.52 25.74 1.06
N TYR A 79 -8.07 24.72 1.80
CA TYR A 79 -6.97 23.84 1.39
C TYR A 79 -7.40 22.82 0.33
N LEU A 80 -8.71 22.63 0.10
CA LEU A 80 -9.20 21.78 -0.98
C LEU A 80 -8.78 22.33 -2.36
N SER A 81 -8.47 23.63 -2.45
CA SER A 81 -7.91 24.24 -3.66
C SER A 81 -6.58 23.63 -4.09
N PHE A 82 -5.79 23.05 -3.17
CA PHE A 82 -4.54 22.33 -3.51
C PHE A 82 -4.79 21.03 -4.28
N PHE A 83 -5.99 20.46 -4.17
CA PHE A 83 -6.36 19.23 -4.85
C PHE A 83 -7.07 19.47 -6.19
N ARG A 84 -7.31 20.73 -6.58
CA ARG A 84 -7.99 21.10 -7.83
C ARG A 84 -7.11 22.00 -8.71
N GLY A 85 -7.25 21.85 -10.03
CA GLY A 85 -6.55 22.65 -11.03
C GLY A 85 -5.02 22.47 -10.97
N TRP A 86 -4.27 23.53 -11.30
CA TRP A 86 -2.81 23.49 -11.38
C TRP A 86 -2.11 23.13 -10.06
N LYS A 87 -2.73 23.42 -8.91
CA LYS A 87 -2.15 23.10 -7.60
C LYS A 87 -2.09 21.60 -7.31
N SER A 88 -2.83 20.77 -8.06
CA SER A 88 -2.79 19.30 -7.97
C SER A 88 -1.42 18.70 -8.28
N VAL A 89 -0.55 19.45 -8.97
CA VAL A 89 0.85 19.05 -9.21
C VAL A 89 1.60 18.80 -7.90
N SER A 90 1.25 19.48 -6.81
CA SER A 90 1.92 19.32 -5.51
C SER A 90 1.84 17.90 -4.95
N TRP A 91 0.65 17.29 -4.93
CA TRP A 91 0.51 15.92 -4.42
C TRP A 91 1.04 14.90 -5.43
N ILE A 92 0.96 15.15 -6.74
CA ILE A 92 1.58 14.28 -7.74
C ILE A 92 3.11 14.27 -7.57
N ALA A 93 3.72 15.43 -7.37
CA ALA A 93 5.15 15.56 -7.11
C ALA A 93 5.56 14.82 -5.83
N TYR A 94 4.74 14.92 -4.77
CA TYR A 94 4.94 14.15 -3.53
C TYR A 94 4.96 12.63 -3.80
N LEU A 95 4.01 12.11 -4.58
CA LEU A 95 4.00 10.69 -4.96
C LEU A 95 5.29 10.33 -5.71
N MET A 96 5.57 11.05 -6.81
CA MET A 96 6.72 10.77 -7.67
C MET A 96 8.04 10.84 -6.92
N PHE A 97 8.20 11.76 -5.97
CA PHE A 97 9.38 11.86 -5.13
C PHE A 97 9.65 10.55 -4.36
N PHE A 98 8.68 10.04 -3.62
CA PHE A 98 8.83 8.80 -2.85
C PHE A 98 8.91 7.55 -3.76
N GLY A 99 8.19 7.55 -4.88
CA GLY A 99 8.25 6.49 -5.88
C GLY A 99 9.64 6.36 -6.49
N ILE A 100 10.20 7.47 -6.97
CA ILE A 100 11.52 7.52 -7.58
C ILE A 100 12.61 7.22 -6.54
N MET A 101 12.48 7.75 -5.31
CA MET A 101 13.47 7.50 -4.25
C MET A 101 13.60 6.01 -3.93
N TRP A 102 12.48 5.30 -3.77
CA TRP A 102 12.52 3.86 -3.52
C TRP A 102 12.99 3.08 -4.76
N TRP A 103 12.53 3.45 -5.97
CA TRP A 103 13.02 2.84 -7.20
C TRP A 103 14.56 2.90 -7.33
N ILE A 104 15.13 4.10 -7.16
CA ILE A 104 16.58 4.31 -7.22
C ILE A 104 17.28 3.51 -6.13
N GLY A 105 16.76 3.54 -4.89
CA GLY A 105 17.35 2.80 -3.79
C GLY A 105 17.34 1.30 -4.01
N ALA A 106 16.22 0.73 -4.49
CA ALA A 106 16.14 -0.68 -4.82
C ALA A 106 17.10 -1.06 -5.96
N TYR A 107 17.24 -0.21 -6.98
CA TYR A 107 18.12 -0.48 -8.11
C TYR A 107 19.62 -0.48 -7.72
N TYR A 108 20.06 0.48 -6.91
CA TYR A 108 21.48 0.62 -6.56
C TYR A 108 21.90 -0.13 -5.29
N LEU A 109 21.03 -0.19 -4.28
CA LEU A 109 21.39 -0.69 -2.95
C LEU A 109 21.12 -2.20 -2.77
N LEU A 110 20.25 -2.80 -3.59
CA LEU A 110 20.00 -4.26 -3.60
C LEU A 110 20.74 -4.99 -4.72
N ASN A 111 21.74 -4.35 -5.31
CA ASN A 111 22.49 -4.97 -6.40
C ASN A 111 23.23 -6.21 -5.87
N MET A 112 23.13 -7.32 -6.61
CA MET A 112 23.74 -8.58 -6.22
C MET A 112 25.25 -8.53 -6.45
N ASP A 113 26.03 -8.90 -5.44
CA ASP A 113 27.48 -9.07 -5.52
C ASP A 113 27.87 -10.55 -5.47
N ASP A 114 29.15 -10.85 -5.69
CA ASP A 114 29.63 -12.24 -5.71
C ASP A 114 29.41 -12.96 -4.36
N ILE A 115 29.41 -12.21 -3.26
CA ILE A 115 29.22 -12.75 -1.91
C ILE A 115 27.76 -13.17 -1.74
N SER A 116 26.82 -12.29 -2.06
CA SER A 116 25.39 -12.58 -1.98
C SER A 116 24.97 -13.64 -3.00
N ALA A 117 25.51 -13.61 -4.21
CA ALA A 117 25.28 -14.64 -5.22
C ALA A 117 25.70 -16.03 -4.72
N ASN A 118 26.87 -16.15 -4.08
CA ASN A 118 27.33 -17.41 -3.50
C ASN A 118 26.49 -17.83 -2.28
N TYR A 119 26.09 -16.87 -1.44
CA TYR A 119 25.26 -17.12 -0.26
C TYR A 119 23.89 -17.72 -0.63
N PHE A 120 23.22 -17.18 -1.65
CA PHE A 120 21.92 -17.70 -2.10
C PHE A 120 22.02 -18.89 -3.06
N LYS A 121 23.22 -19.23 -3.58
CA LYS A 121 23.40 -20.22 -4.65
C LYS A 121 22.76 -21.58 -4.36
N ASN A 122 23.12 -22.20 -3.25
CA ASN A 122 22.64 -23.54 -2.93
C ASN A 122 21.13 -23.54 -2.68
N GLU A 123 20.61 -22.50 -2.03
CA GLU A 123 19.18 -22.39 -1.74
C GLU A 123 18.35 -22.20 -3.01
N MET A 124 18.83 -21.36 -3.94
CA MET A 124 18.15 -21.11 -5.21
C MET A 124 18.15 -22.34 -6.11
N ILE A 125 19.26 -23.09 -6.16
CA ILE A 125 19.32 -24.37 -6.88
C ILE A 125 18.37 -25.39 -6.24
N LEU A 126 18.37 -25.50 -4.91
CA LEU A 126 17.56 -26.49 -4.19
C LEU A 126 16.05 -26.25 -4.35
N ARG A 127 15.60 -25.00 -4.30
CA ARG A 127 14.16 -24.67 -4.32
C ARG A 127 13.59 -24.33 -5.69
N TYR A 128 14.41 -23.75 -6.55
CA TYR A 128 13.96 -23.18 -7.81
C TYR A 128 14.69 -23.75 -9.02
N GLU A 129 15.68 -24.64 -8.81
CA GLU A 129 16.46 -25.29 -9.88
C GLU A 129 17.17 -24.27 -10.80
N VAL A 130 17.53 -23.10 -10.27
CA VAL A 130 18.16 -22.00 -11.03
C VAL A 130 19.40 -21.48 -10.32
N LEU A 131 20.38 -21.02 -11.10
CA LEU A 131 21.52 -20.28 -10.59
C LEU A 131 21.15 -18.80 -10.39
N PRO A 132 21.55 -18.17 -9.26
CA PRO A 132 21.41 -16.74 -9.02
C PRO A 132 21.82 -15.83 -10.19
N THR A 133 22.87 -16.21 -10.91
CA THR A 133 23.45 -15.45 -12.02
C THR A 133 22.68 -15.57 -13.33
N GLU A 134 21.82 -16.59 -13.47
CA GLU A 134 21.05 -16.85 -14.70
C GLU A 134 19.71 -16.11 -14.72
N ILE A 135 19.23 -15.67 -13.56
CA ILE A 135 17.95 -14.97 -13.39
C ILE A 135 18.16 -13.51 -12.98
N PRO A 136 17.22 -12.61 -13.29
CA PRO A 136 17.21 -11.27 -12.71
C PRO A 136 16.90 -11.37 -11.22
N MET A 137 17.93 -11.15 -10.40
CA MET A 137 17.86 -11.26 -8.95
C MET A 137 18.58 -10.09 -8.28
N MET A 138 17.91 -9.57 -7.25
CA MET A 138 18.40 -8.58 -6.32
C MET A 138 18.45 -9.21 -4.94
N THR A 139 19.44 -8.83 -4.16
CA THR A 139 19.69 -9.47 -2.86
C THR A 139 19.82 -8.42 -1.79
N PHE A 140 19.26 -8.75 -0.64
CA PHE A 140 19.52 -8.05 0.60
C PHE A 140 20.22 -9.00 1.57
N LEU A 141 21.27 -8.53 2.21
CA LEU A 141 21.95 -9.28 3.26
C LEU A 141 22.41 -8.34 4.38
N ALA A 142 21.96 -8.58 5.62
CA ALA A 142 22.27 -7.68 6.73
C ALA A 142 23.75 -7.75 7.16
N PHE A 143 24.31 -8.96 7.14
CA PHE A 143 25.67 -9.27 7.60
C PHE A 143 26.41 -10.10 6.56
N ASP A 144 27.70 -9.84 6.38
CA ASP A 144 28.55 -10.66 5.53
C ASP A 144 28.70 -12.07 6.12
N PRO A 145 28.51 -13.14 5.32
CA PRO A 145 28.53 -14.50 5.82
C PRO A 145 29.94 -15.00 6.14
N ASN A 146 30.99 -14.33 5.67
CA ASN A 146 32.38 -14.74 5.87
C ASN A 146 32.97 -14.21 7.18
N ASP A 147 32.68 -12.95 7.52
CA ASP A 147 33.27 -12.26 8.67
C ASP A 147 32.25 -11.68 9.66
N GLY A 148 30.95 -11.76 9.36
CA GLY A 148 29.87 -11.23 10.19
C GLY A 148 29.78 -9.70 10.19
N SER A 149 30.52 -9.02 9.31
CA SER A 149 30.51 -7.56 9.25
C SER A 149 29.19 -7.00 8.71
N VAL A 150 28.83 -5.80 9.14
CA VAL A 150 27.60 -5.14 8.68
C VAL A 150 27.74 -4.71 7.23
N ARG A 151 26.81 -5.14 6.38
CA ARG A 151 26.76 -4.70 4.98
C ARG A 151 26.05 -3.35 4.87
N TRP A 152 26.84 -2.27 4.93
CA TRP A 152 26.31 -0.90 5.01
C TRP A 152 25.42 -0.47 3.84
N TRP A 153 25.63 -1.02 2.62
CA TRP A 153 24.78 -0.71 1.47
C TRP A 153 23.37 -1.28 1.64
N ASP A 154 23.27 -2.52 2.10
CA ASP A 154 22.01 -3.17 2.46
C ASP A 154 21.36 -2.44 3.64
N VAL A 155 22.11 -2.11 4.70
CA VAL A 155 21.57 -1.32 5.83
C VAL A 155 21.07 0.06 5.38
N LEU A 156 21.76 0.71 4.44
CA LEU A 156 21.29 1.98 3.88
C LEU A 156 19.94 1.81 3.14
N TYR A 157 19.74 0.68 2.46
CA TYR A 157 18.44 0.33 1.88
C TYR A 157 17.37 0.22 2.97
N THR A 158 17.66 -0.48 4.07
CA THR A 158 16.76 -0.59 5.24
C THR A 158 16.42 0.78 5.83
N ILE A 159 17.40 1.67 5.98
CA ILE A 159 17.18 3.03 6.50
C ILE A 159 16.30 3.81 5.53
N GLN A 160 16.55 3.71 4.23
CA GLN A 160 15.77 4.40 3.21
C GLN A 160 14.31 3.95 3.22
N ILE A 161 14.05 2.64 3.08
CA ILE A 161 12.68 2.10 3.06
C ILE A 161 11.94 2.40 4.37
N SER A 162 12.62 2.29 5.52
CA SER A 162 12.04 2.61 6.84
C SER A 162 11.72 4.10 6.97
N SER A 163 12.54 4.99 6.42
CA SER A 163 12.29 6.43 6.42
C SER A 163 11.07 6.79 5.56
N ILE A 164 10.96 6.18 4.38
CA ILE A 164 9.81 6.36 3.49
C ILE A 164 8.54 5.86 4.19
N MET A 165 8.53 4.61 4.65
CA MET A 165 7.39 4.01 5.34
C MET A 165 6.99 4.80 6.59
N GLY A 166 7.97 5.15 7.43
CA GLY A 166 7.74 5.91 8.65
C GLY A 166 7.09 7.25 8.36
N THR A 167 7.56 7.98 7.35
CA THR A 167 6.97 9.25 6.93
C THR A 167 5.52 9.09 6.48
N GLN A 168 5.22 8.08 5.64
CA GLN A 168 3.85 7.84 5.19
C GLN A 168 2.94 7.42 6.35
N TYR A 169 3.41 6.52 7.21
CA TYR A 169 2.64 5.99 8.33
C TYR A 169 2.33 7.05 9.38
N ILE A 170 3.34 7.86 9.77
CA ILE A 170 3.15 8.99 10.69
C ILE A 170 2.13 9.98 10.12
N THR A 171 2.22 10.29 8.83
CA THR A 171 1.25 11.17 8.15
C THR A 171 -0.16 10.61 8.25
N MET A 172 -0.36 9.32 7.96
CA MET A 172 -1.66 8.65 8.04
C MET A 172 -2.24 8.69 9.46
N ILE A 173 -1.43 8.35 10.48
CA ILE A 173 -1.87 8.34 11.88
C ILE A 173 -2.16 9.76 12.36
N TYR A 174 -1.32 10.74 12.05
CA TYR A 174 -1.51 12.13 12.45
C TYR A 174 -2.82 12.71 11.90
N PHE A 175 -3.05 12.59 10.58
CA PHE A 175 -4.27 13.12 9.97
C PHE A 175 -5.50 12.29 10.36
N GLY A 176 -5.37 10.97 10.52
CA GLY A 176 -6.42 10.09 11.03
C GLY A 176 -6.86 10.46 12.45
N TRP A 177 -5.90 10.66 13.35
CA TRP A 177 -6.16 11.05 14.74
C TRP A 177 -6.78 12.44 14.83
N ASN A 178 -6.21 13.42 14.13
CA ASN A 178 -6.74 14.79 14.13
C ASN A 178 -8.16 14.84 13.55
N MET A 179 -8.44 14.04 12.52
CA MET A 179 -9.80 13.88 11.98
C MET A 179 -10.75 13.29 13.02
N HIS A 180 -10.32 12.27 13.76
CA HIS A 180 -11.10 11.69 14.85
C HIS A 180 -11.42 12.73 15.94
N SER A 181 -10.39 13.37 16.51
CA SER A 181 -10.57 14.31 17.63
C SER A 181 -11.45 15.50 17.26
N LYS A 182 -11.28 16.08 16.07
CA LYS A 182 -12.12 17.21 15.62
C LYS A 182 -13.55 16.80 15.29
N MET A 183 -13.77 15.56 14.83
CA MET A 183 -15.12 15.04 14.65
C MET A 183 -15.83 14.88 16.00
N GLU A 184 -15.18 14.29 17.00
CA GLU A 184 -15.76 14.11 18.34
C GLU A 184 -16.18 15.46 18.98
N GLN A 185 -15.34 16.49 18.86
CA GLN A 185 -15.68 17.84 19.34
C GLN A 185 -16.93 18.41 18.65
N LYS A 186 -17.06 18.24 17.32
CA LYS A 186 -18.24 18.69 16.59
C LYS A 186 -19.50 17.89 16.95
N ILE A 187 -19.36 16.60 17.29
CA ILE A 187 -20.49 15.71 17.59
C ILE A 187 -21.19 16.08 18.90
N ALA A 188 -20.48 16.66 19.87
CA ALA A 188 -21.04 17.00 21.19
C ALA A 188 -22.25 17.96 21.12
N GLY A 189 -22.35 18.80 20.09
CA GLY A 189 -23.44 19.77 19.90
C GLY A 189 -24.54 19.38 18.92
N LEU A 190 -24.52 18.17 18.34
CA LEU A 190 -25.41 17.79 17.23
C LEU A 190 -26.62 16.94 17.67
N SER A 191 -27.69 16.98 16.86
CA SER A 191 -28.89 16.16 17.06
C SER A 191 -28.62 14.65 16.98
N VAL A 192 -29.48 13.84 17.60
CA VAL A 192 -29.33 12.37 17.70
C VAL A 192 -29.18 11.69 16.33
N ALA A 193 -29.92 12.14 15.31
CA ALA A 193 -29.84 11.59 13.96
C ALA A 193 -28.48 11.88 13.29
N LEU A 194 -27.95 13.09 13.48
CA LEU A 194 -26.67 13.51 12.93
C LEU A 194 -25.50 12.85 13.68
N LYS A 195 -25.62 12.68 15.00
CA LYS A 195 -24.70 11.91 15.85
C LYS A 195 -24.54 10.47 15.36
N ARG A 196 -25.62 9.82 14.91
CA ARG A 196 -25.58 8.46 14.33
C ARG A 196 -24.78 8.40 13.03
N HIS A 197 -25.00 9.35 12.11
CA HIS A 197 -24.24 9.40 10.86
C HIS A 197 -22.74 9.66 11.08
N HIS A 198 -22.39 10.56 11.99
CA HIS A 198 -20.98 10.81 12.32
C HIS A 198 -20.29 9.60 12.97
N ARG A 199 -20.98 8.85 13.83
CA ARG A 199 -20.44 7.62 14.43
C ARG A 199 -20.17 6.53 13.40
N GLN A 200 -21.00 6.44 12.35
CA GLN A 200 -20.75 5.53 11.22
C GLN A 200 -19.51 5.95 10.40
N LEU A 201 -19.36 7.24 10.11
CA LEU A 201 -18.14 7.77 9.47
C LEU A 201 -16.89 7.51 10.31
N PHE A 202 -16.99 7.63 11.64
CA PHE A 202 -15.87 7.31 12.53
C PHE A 202 -15.49 5.83 12.48
N ARG A 203 -16.47 4.93 12.49
CA ARG A 203 -16.22 3.49 12.36
C ARG A 203 -15.48 3.16 11.05
N SER A 204 -15.92 3.76 9.94
CA SER A 204 -15.24 3.65 8.63
C SER A 204 -13.78 4.09 8.70
N LEU A 205 -13.53 5.22 9.36
CA LEU A 205 -12.18 5.76 9.50
C LEU A 205 -11.24 4.82 10.25
N VAL A 206 -11.72 4.21 11.35
CA VAL A 206 -10.92 3.24 12.10
C VAL A 206 -10.55 2.05 11.22
N PHE A 207 -11.49 1.53 10.42
CA PHE A 207 -11.19 0.46 9.46
C PHE A 207 -10.17 0.87 8.39
N GLN A 208 -10.26 2.10 7.88
CA GLN A 208 -9.34 2.62 6.87
C GLN A 208 -7.92 2.86 7.39
N ILE A 209 -7.72 3.08 8.69
CA ILE A 209 -6.38 3.17 9.30
C ILE A 209 -5.85 1.77 9.62
N THR A 210 -6.73 0.90 10.12
CA THR A 210 -6.36 -0.45 10.56
C THR A 210 -5.99 -1.35 9.37
N CYS A 211 -6.75 -1.29 8.27
CA CYS A 211 -6.53 -2.11 7.08
C CYS A 211 -5.11 -1.95 6.48
N PRO A 212 -4.61 -0.75 6.14
CA PRO A 212 -3.25 -0.60 5.62
C PRO A 212 -2.20 -0.97 6.67
N THR A 213 -2.46 -0.74 7.96
CA THR A 213 -1.54 -1.17 9.03
C THR A 213 -1.31 -2.69 8.99
N ILE A 214 -2.39 -3.47 8.84
CA ILE A 214 -2.34 -4.94 8.84
C ILE A 214 -1.82 -5.50 7.51
N PHE A 215 -2.28 -4.97 6.36
CA PHE A 215 -2.03 -5.58 5.06
C PHE A 215 -0.86 -4.98 4.28
N LEU A 216 -0.44 -3.73 4.59
CA LEU A 216 0.68 -3.08 3.91
C LEU A 216 1.89 -2.88 4.81
N PHE A 217 1.71 -2.27 5.98
CA PHE A 217 2.84 -1.90 6.84
C PHE A 217 3.37 -3.10 7.63
N SER A 218 2.51 -3.91 8.24
CA SER A 218 2.94 -5.05 9.05
C SER A 218 3.76 -6.09 8.28
N PRO A 219 3.34 -6.59 7.09
CA PRO A 219 4.13 -7.57 6.35
C PRO A 219 5.45 -6.98 5.88
N LEU A 220 5.48 -5.69 5.57
CA LEU A 220 6.67 -4.99 5.10
C LEU A 220 7.69 -4.75 6.22
N VAL A 221 7.24 -4.38 7.43
CA VAL A 221 8.11 -4.33 8.62
C VAL A 221 8.73 -5.69 8.87
N LEU A 222 7.94 -6.78 8.80
CA LEU A 222 8.49 -8.13 8.93
C LEU A 222 9.55 -8.40 7.86
N ILE A 223 9.27 -8.09 6.59
CA ILE A 223 10.23 -8.30 5.50
C ILE A 223 11.56 -7.57 5.75
N ILE A 224 11.50 -6.33 6.21
CA ILE A 224 12.68 -5.48 6.39
C ILE A 224 13.52 -5.90 7.59
N TYR A 225 12.87 -6.28 8.69
CA TYR A 225 13.56 -6.48 9.96
C TYR A 225 13.88 -7.96 10.27
N ILE A 226 13.18 -8.93 9.68
CA ILE A 226 13.48 -10.37 9.84
C ILE A 226 14.97 -10.69 9.59
N PRO A 227 15.61 -10.20 8.50
CA PRO A 227 17.02 -10.48 8.21
C PRO A 227 18.01 -10.10 9.32
N TYR A 228 17.66 -9.17 10.21
CA TYR A 228 18.52 -8.71 11.30
C TYR A 228 18.49 -9.62 12.55
N PHE A 229 17.53 -10.54 12.63
CA PHE A 229 17.39 -11.44 13.78
C PHE A 229 18.22 -12.72 13.65
N GLU A 230 18.95 -12.88 12.55
CA GLU A 230 19.82 -14.03 12.26
C GLU A 230 19.15 -15.40 12.46
N LEU A 231 17.87 -15.50 12.11
CA LEU A 231 17.08 -16.71 12.28
C LEU A 231 17.38 -17.69 11.15
N GLU A 232 17.54 -18.98 11.46
CA GLU A 232 17.62 -20.05 10.45
C GLU A 232 16.24 -20.28 9.82
N LEU A 233 15.91 -19.48 8.81
CA LEU A 233 14.63 -19.47 8.14
C LEU A 233 14.84 -19.53 6.63
N SER A 234 14.08 -20.41 5.98
CA SER A 234 13.98 -20.38 4.53
C SER A 234 12.55 -20.61 4.08
N PHE A 235 11.93 -19.57 3.51
CA PHE A 235 10.55 -19.63 3.03
C PHE A 235 10.26 -18.59 1.95
N PRO A 236 9.39 -18.95 0.98
CA PRO A 236 8.91 -17.98 0.00
C PRO A 236 7.96 -16.99 0.68
N ALA A 237 8.21 -15.71 0.48
CA ALA A 237 7.40 -14.61 1.02
C ALA A 237 6.24 -14.20 0.11
N GLY A 238 5.77 -15.12 -0.76
CA GLY A 238 4.65 -14.89 -1.67
C GLY A 238 3.37 -14.48 -0.95
N ALA A 239 3.17 -14.91 0.31
CA ALA A 239 2.04 -14.49 1.13
C ALA A 239 2.06 -12.99 1.45
N ALA A 240 3.24 -12.41 1.69
CA ALA A 240 3.38 -10.97 1.96
C ALA A 240 3.11 -10.14 0.70
N ILE A 241 3.63 -10.59 -0.45
CA ILE A 241 3.32 -9.99 -1.76
C ILE A 241 1.82 -10.05 -2.05
N THR A 242 1.19 -11.21 -1.79
CA THR A 242 -0.26 -11.37 -1.94
C THR A 242 -1.05 -10.41 -1.05
N ALA A 243 -0.63 -10.24 0.21
CA ALA A 243 -1.27 -9.30 1.14
C ALA A 243 -1.25 -7.86 0.60
N PHE A 244 -0.17 -7.46 -0.06
CA PHE A 244 -0.06 -6.14 -0.70
C PHE A 244 -1.09 -5.93 -1.81
N ASN A 245 -1.37 -6.94 -2.63
CA ASN A 245 -2.35 -6.83 -3.72
C ASN A 245 -3.80 -6.93 -3.26
N VAL A 246 -4.05 -7.61 -2.16
CA VAL A 246 -5.39 -7.70 -1.58
C VAL A 246 -5.81 -6.35 -1.00
N TYR A 247 -4.86 -5.53 -0.54
CA TYR A 247 -5.17 -4.26 0.11
C TYR A 247 -6.00 -3.28 -0.75
N PRO A 248 -5.65 -2.93 -2.01
CA PRO A 248 -6.47 -2.03 -2.83
C PRO A 248 -7.92 -2.52 -3.02
N ALA A 249 -8.12 -3.85 -3.12
CA ALA A 249 -9.44 -4.45 -3.18
C ALA A 249 -10.18 -4.29 -1.84
N MET A 250 -9.52 -4.57 -0.72
CA MET A 250 -10.08 -4.42 0.63
C MET A 250 -10.46 -2.97 0.95
N ASP A 251 -9.61 -1.99 0.62
CA ASP A 251 -9.92 -0.56 0.81
C ASP A 251 -11.19 -0.16 0.02
N SER A 252 -11.29 -0.64 -1.22
CA SER A 252 -12.48 -0.42 -2.05
C SER A 252 -13.74 -1.02 -1.43
N ILE A 253 -13.66 -2.24 -0.90
CA ILE A 253 -14.78 -2.92 -0.22
C ILE A 253 -15.20 -2.17 1.05
N ILE A 254 -14.25 -1.72 1.88
CA ILE A 254 -14.53 -0.96 3.11
C ILE A 254 -15.32 0.30 2.77
N VAL A 255 -14.86 1.07 1.78
CA VAL A 255 -15.56 2.29 1.32
C VAL A 255 -16.97 1.97 0.80
N LEU A 256 -17.14 0.87 0.07
CA LEU A 256 -18.43 0.47 -0.51
C LEU A 256 -19.42 0.01 0.55
N MET A 257 -18.97 -0.80 1.53
CA MET A 257 -19.80 -1.24 2.66
C MET A 257 -20.24 -0.06 3.53
N ASP A 258 -19.34 0.88 3.80
CA ASP A 258 -19.65 2.07 4.59
C ASP A 258 -20.62 3.00 3.86
N CYS A 259 -20.43 3.22 2.56
CA CYS A 259 -21.35 3.99 1.73
C CYS A 259 -22.73 3.32 1.64
N GLY A 260 -22.78 2.00 1.50
CA GLY A 260 -24.01 1.20 1.48
C GLY A 260 -24.79 1.31 2.79
N MET A 261 -24.11 1.19 3.94
CA MET A 261 -24.73 1.36 5.26
C MET A 261 -25.26 2.79 5.48
N LEU A 262 -24.55 3.81 4.99
CA LEU A 262 -25.00 5.21 5.06
C LEU A 262 -26.22 5.44 4.17
N CYS A 263 -26.22 4.96 2.93
CA CYS A 263 -27.37 5.04 2.03
C CYS A 263 -28.59 4.32 2.61
N PHE A 264 -28.41 3.13 3.18
CA PHE A 264 -29.48 2.37 3.81
C PHE A 264 -30.02 3.07 5.07
N SER A 265 -29.14 3.63 5.91
CA SER A 265 -29.55 4.42 7.07
C SER A 265 -30.30 5.70 6.69
N LYS A 266 -29.93 6.33 5.57
CA LYS A 266 -30.61 7.52 5.06
C LYS A 266 -31.98 7.17 4.48
N TYR A 267 -32.07 6.06 3.73
CA TYR A 267 -33.33 5.51 3.21
C TYR A 267 -34.32 5.17 4.34
N ARG A 268 -33.84 4.54 5.42
CA ARG A 268 -34.66 4.21 6.61
C ARG A 268 -35.07 5.42 7.45
N SER A 269 -34.42 6.57 7.28
CA SER A 269 -34.78 7.81 7.98
C SER A 269 -35.77 8.70 7.22
N VAL A 270 -36.16 8.31 6.00
CA VAL A 270 -37.25 8.97 5.28
C VAL A 270 -38.58 8.49 5.90
N PRO A 271 -39.41 9.40 6.45
CA PRO A 271 -40.70 8.99 7.01
C PRO A 271 -41.61 8.40 5.92
N GLU A 272 -42.28 7.29 6.25
CA GLU A 272 -43.20 6.50 5.42
C GLU A 272 -44.30 7.33 4.72
N THR A 273 -44.56 8.56 5.17
CA THR A 273 -45.61 9.43 4.64
C THR A 273 -45.35 9.97 3.22
N LYS A 274 -44.17 9.74 2.63
CA LYS A 274 -43.90 10.08 1.21
C LYS A 274 -43.86 8.88 0.25
N GLN A 275 -44.00 7.64 0.74
CA GLN A 275 -44.02 6.46 -0.15
C GLN A 275 -45.41 6.10 -0.67
N VAL A 276 -46.49 6.60 -0.05
CA VAL A 276 -47.88 6.21 -0.40
C VAL A 276 -48.52 7.11 -1.47
N THR A 277 -47.95 8.27 -1.83
CA THR A 277 -48.57 9.21 -2.78
C THR A 277 -48.25 8.95 -4.26
N ALA A 278 -47.54 7.88 -4.61
CA ALA A 278 -47.23 7.51 -5.99
C ALA A 278 -48.02 6.29 -6.49
N VAL A 279 -49.24 6.07 -5.99
CA VAL A 279 -50.22 5.20 -6.68
C VAL A 279 -51.13 6.10 -7.51
N PRO A 280 -51.09 6.04 -8.86
CA PRO A 280 -52.06 6.74 -9.67
C PRO A 280 -53.43 6.17 -9.34
N LYS A 281 -54.36 7.01 -8.87
CA LYS A 281 -55.77 6.66 -8.85
C LYS A 281 -56.20 6.42 -10.30
N LEU A 282 -56.32 5.15 -10.69
CA LEU A 282 -57.09 4.75 -11.86
C LEU A 282 -58.54 5.18 -11.60
N ASN A 283 -58.89 6.37 -12.11
CA ASN A 283 -60.28 6.77 -12.23
C ASN A 283 -60.94 5.83 -13.25
N LYS A 284 -61.77 4.93 -12.72
CA LYS A 284 -62.92 4.40 -13.46
C LYS A 284 -63.79 5.58 -13.89
N PHE A 285 -64.01 5.73 -15.19
CA PHE A 285 -65.23 6.33 -15.70
C PHE A 285 -65.79 5.45 -16.81
N ASN A 286 -67.08 5.20 -16.66
CA ASN A 286 -67.98 4.50 -17.58
C ASN A 286 -68.01 5.14 -18.96
#